data_AF-A0A177FFU4-F1
#
_entry.id   AF-A0A177FFU4-F1
#
_cell.length_a   1.000
_cell.length_b   1.000
_cell.length_c   1.000
_cell.angle_alpha   90.00
_cell.angle_beta   90.00
_cell.angle_gamma   90.00
#
_symmetry.space_group_name_H-M   'P 1'
#
loop_
_entity.id
_entity.type
_entity.pdbx_description
1 polymer ?
#
loop_
_entity_poly.entity_id
_entity_poly.type
_entity_poly.pdbx_seq_one_letter_code
_entity_poly.pdbx_strand_id
1 'polypeptide(L)'
;MAEGVPTYNKVAASRLASRFGMNEVKYLYFTTLNRYLLTEDLNSCFVVCLMSPVATIAAHIPPHPGPEYKELDAGDRNLISKMMEFSTLYQAHKQDFSTYKTTLVYAALEGKAVLPDKKAFIERCLKQFKVDFPVQDYHIKLGDAPRRAELGTCFVEGGTAIGSAFYVEDKFIVRVWRGEVLRPAIATANSADLISRPPVEGTPQATYSISQEASYPLSQISNTTSQAIYSNHIFPRPQISRVPAVPEAPSMPEQSPASQNPVLSRTPTNVFTTTQQNTGPRKESPGPHV
;
A
#
# COMPACT_ATOMS: atom_id res chain seq x y z
N MET A 1 28.64 -2.61 11.37
CA MET A 1 27.85 -2.45 12.60
C MET A 1 26.43 -2.88 12.28
N ALA A 2 25.84 -3.81 13.03
CA ALA A 2 24.45 -4.18 12.82
C ALA A 2 23.57 -2.97 13.17
N GLU A 3 22.85 -2.42 12.20
CA GLU A 3 21.82 -1.43 12.50
C GLU A 3 20.78 -2.10 13.39
N GLY A 4 20.61 -1.59 14.62
CA GLY A 4 19.58 -2.09 15.53
C GLY A 4 18.19 -1.87 14.94
N VAL A 5 17.21 -2.65 15.42
CA VAL A 5 15.79 -2.52 15.03
C VAL A 5 15.36 -1.05 15.16
N PRO A 6 14.72 -0.46 14.13
CA PRO A 6 14.24 0.91 14.20
C PRO A 6 13.15 1.02 15.26
N THR A 7 13.17 2.11 16.02
CA THR A 7 12.13 2.46 17.01
C THR A 7 11.60 3.85 16.70
N TYR A 8 10.37 4.14 17.12
CA TYR A 8 9.69 5.42 16.91
C TYR A 8 10.57 6.58 17.36
N ASN A 9 11.12 6.52 18.58
CA ASN A 9 11.99 7.60 19.09
C ASN A 9 13.22 7.86 18.19
N LYS A 10 13.84 6.81 17.64
CA LYS A 10 14.97 6.95 16.72
C LYS A 10 14.54 7.49 15.36
N VAL A 11 13.42 7.00 14.84
CA VAL A 11 12.87 7.41 13.55
C VAL A 11 12.39 8.86 13.61
N ALA A 12 11.62 9.24 14.63
CA ALA A 12 11.10 10.59 14.83
C ALA A 12 12.22 11.64 15.01
N ALA A 13 13.35 11.26 15.60
CA ALA A 13 14.54 12.10 15.73
C ALA A 13 15.44 12.10 14.48
N SER A 14 15.21 11.19 13.54
CA SER A 14 16.05 11.03 12.35
C SER A 14 15.78 12.14 11.33
N ARG A 15 16.86 12.71 10.77
CA ARG A 15 16.77 13.63 9.62
C ARG A 15 16.31 12.94 8.33
N LEU A 16 16.32 11.61 8.31
CA LEU A 16 15.88 10.80 7.17
C LEU A 16 14.38 10.50 7.20
N ALA A 17 13.65 10.99 8.21
CA ALA A 17 12.23 10.77 8.36
C ALA A 17 11.42 11.90 7.73
N SER A 18 10.53 11.52 6.83
CA SER A 18 9.43 12.35 6.36
C SER A 18 8.18 12.02 7.17
N ARG A 19 7.44 13.05 7.61
CA ARG A 19 6.16 12.89 8.29
C ARG A 19 4.99 13.05 7.32
N PHE A 20 3.88 12.39 7.59
CA PHE A 20 2.57 12.70 7.01
C PHE A 20 1.55 12.84 8.15
N GLY A 21 0.74 13.88 8.08
CA GLY A 21 -0.20 14.26 9.12
C GLY A 21 -1.56 13.57 9.00
N MET A 22 -2.39 13.80 10.01
CA MET A 22 -3.79 13.42 9.97
C MET A 22 -4.47 14.05 8.75
N ASN A 23 -5.29 13.26 8.06
CA ASN A 23 -5.98 13.62 6.82
C ASN A 23 -5.08 13.86 5.60
N GLU A 24 -3.84 13.37 5.61
CA GLU A 24 -2.89 13.46 4.50
C GLU A 24 -2.74 12.10 3.77
N VAL A 25 -2.53 12.16 2.46
CA VAL A 25 -2.00 11.05 1.66
C VAL A 25 -0.65 11.44 1.09
N LYS A 26 0.38 10.62 1.30
CA LYS A 26 1.76 10.93 0.95
C LYS A 26 2.41 9.80 0.19
N TYR A 27 3.06 10.15 -0.91
CA TYR A 27 4.03 9.30 -1.60
C TYR A 27 5.45 9.65 -1.14
N LEU A 28 6.28 8.63 -0.92
CA LEU A 28 7.70 8.78 -0.65
C LEU A 28 8.49 7.79 -1.49
N TYR A 29 9.41 8.30 -2.31
CA TYR A 29 10.46 7.50 -2.93
C TYR A 29 11.66 7.41 -1.99
N PHE A 30 12.15 6.20 -1.73
CA PHE A 30 13.25 5.98 -0.80
C PHE A 30 14.59 6.38 -1.42
N THR A 31 15.32 7.23 -0.71
CA THR A 31 16.67 7.70 -1.10
C THR A 31 17.60 7.66 0.10
N THR A 32 18.86 8.07 -0.10
CA THR A 32 19.81 8.26 1.00
C THR A 32 19.41 9.38 1.95
N LEU A 33 18.50 10.27 1.55
CA LEU A 33 18.00 11.39 2.35
C LEU A 33 16.60 11.13 2.91
N ASN A 34 15.86 10.19 2.33
CA ASN A 34 14.48 9.85 2.71
C ASN A 34 14.35 8.35 2.93
N ARG A 35 14.50 7.92 4.18
CA ARG A 35 14.48 6.51 4.56
C ARG A 35 13.17 6.10 5.23
N TYR A 36 12.55 7.02 5.97
CA TYR A 36 11.37 6.71 6.77
C TYR A 36 10.18 7.57 6.38
N LEU A 37 9.00 6.96 6.33
CA LEU A 37 7.72 7.66 6.28
C LEU A 37 6.96 7.37 7.58
N LEU A 38 6.72 8.39 8.40
CA LEU A 38 6.20 8.28 9.76
C LEU A 38 4.88 9.04 9.91
N THR A 39 3.94 8.46 10.66
CA THR A 39 2.80 9.18 11.24
C THR A 39 2.66 8.86 12.72
N GLU A 40 2.07 9.80 13.45
CA GLU A 40 1.80 9.74 14.89
C GLU A 40 0.34 10.12 15.18
N ASP A 41 -0.03 10.13 16.46
CA ASP A 41 -1.35 10.54 16.96
C ASP A 41 -2.55 9.76 16.39
N LEU A 42 -2.39 8.44 16.20
CA LEU A 42 -3.48 7.56 15.81
C LEU A 42 -4.50 7.44 16.97
N ASN A 43 -5.46 8.36 17.04
CA ASN A 43 -6.50 8.45 18.07
C ASN A 43 -7.87 8.03 17.51
N SER A 44 -8.01 6.77 17.09
CA SER A 44 -9.16 6.22 16.32
C SER A 44 -9.09 6.41 14.81
N CYS A 45 -7.94 6.86 14.29
CA CYS A 45 -7.72 6.99 12.86
C CYS A 45 -7.36 5.64 12.22
N PHE A 46 -7.46 5.61 10.90
CA PHE A 46 -6.96 4.52 10.05
C PHE A 46 -5.65 4.91 9.41
N VAL A 47 -4.76 3.93 9.20
CA VAL A 47 -3.62 4.10 8.30
C VAL A 47 -3.69 3.06 7.20
N VAL A 48 -3.52 3.50 5.96
CA VAL A 48 -3.39 2.61 4.81
C VAL A 48 -2.02 2.84 4.22
N CYS A 49 -1.22 1.78 4.07
CA CYS A 49 0.12 1.88 3.47
C CYS A 49 0.26 0.87 2.32
N LEU A 50 0.65 1.36 1.15
CA LEU A 50 1.17 0.60 0.01
C LEU A 50 2.69 0.73 0.03
N MET A 51 3.42 -0.37 0.01
CA MET A 51 4.88 -0.35 0.11
C MET A 51 5.52 -1.26 -0.92
N SER A 52 6.58 -0.78 -1.56
CA SER A 52 7.50 -1.53 -2.42
C SER A 52 8.93 -1.41 -1.88
N PRO A 53 9.91 -2.14 -2.45
CA PRO A 53 11.32 -1.99 -2.05
C PRO A 53 11.94 -0.61 -2.33
N VAL A 54 11.27 0.26 -3.07
CA VAL A 54 11.81 1.56 -3.53
C VAL A 54 10.90 2.75 -3.20
N ALA A 55 9.62 2.53 -2.94
CA ALA A 55 8.68 3.61 -2.62
C ALA A 55 7.57 3.15 -1.66
N THR A 56 6.85 4.11 -1.12
CA THR A 56 5.61 3.88 -0.35
C THR A 56 4.60 4.98 -0.62
N ILE A 57 3.31 4.62 -0.53
CA ILE A 57 2.19 5.56 -0.42
C ILE A 57 1.50 5.25 0.90
N ALA A 58 1.26 6.27 1.71
CA ALA A 58 0.56 6.13 2.98
C ALA A 58 -0.57 7.15 3.10
N ALA A 59 -1.66 6.79 3.77
CA ALA A 59 -2.75 7.68 4.13
C ALA A 59 -3.06 7.57 5.61
N HIS A 60 -3.15 8.70 6.31
CA HIS A 60 -3.65 8.77 7.69
C HIS A 60 -5.06 9.36 7.63
N ILE A 61 -6.08 8.50 7.77
CA ILE A 61 -7.48 8.86 7.54
C ILE A 61 -8.21 8.96 8.87
N PRO A 62 -8.60 10.17 9.32
CA PRO A 62 -9.41 10.30 10.51
C PRO A 62 -10.85 9.88 10.23
N PRO A 63 -11.58 9.42 11.25
CA PRO A 63 -12.99 9.05 11.11
C PRO A 63 -13.88 10.27 10.80
N HIS A 64 -13.42 11.47 11.15
CA HIS A 64 -14.05 12.74 10.83
C HIS A 64 -12.98 13.74 10.39
N PRO A 65 -13.17 14.50 9.30
CA PRO A 65 -12.13 15.37 8.74
C PRO A 65 -11.75 16.57 9.62
N GLY A 66 -12.66 17.04 10.47
CA GLY A 66 -12.41 18.16 11.40
C GLY A 66 -13.71 18.73 11.97
N PRO A 67 -13.66 19.54 13.05
CA PRO A 67 -14.85 20.12 13.69
C PRO A 67 -15.65 21.09 12.81
N GLU A 68 -15.06 21.59 11.72
CA GLU A 68 -15.67 22.51 10.77
C GLU A 68 -16.71 21.85 9.85
N TYR A 69 -16.67 20.53 9.71
CA TYR A 69 -17.62 19.75 8.91
C TYR A 69 -18.84 19.41 9.77
N LYS A 70 -20.03 19.83 9.35
CA LYS A 70 -21.27 19.73 10.16
C LYS A 70 -22.18 18.61 9.69
N GLU A 71 -21.94 18.08 8.51
CA GLU A 71 -22.79 17.10 7.89
C GLU A 71 -22.56 15.72 8.51
N LEU A 72 -23.65 14.98 8.71
CA LEU A 72 -23.61 13.66 9.36
C LEU A 72 -22.78 12.63 8.59
N ASP A 73 -22.60 12.83 7.29
CA ASP A 73 -21.86 11.94 6.39
C ASP A 73 -20.41 12.42 6.10
N ALA A 74 -19.93 13.46 6.80
CA ALA A 74 -18.62 14.06 6.54
C ALA A 74 -17.47 13.04 6.69
N GLY A 75 -17.57 12.12 7.66
CA GLY A 75 -16.61 11.03 7.85
C GLY A 75 -16.53 10.10 6.63
N ASP A 76 -17.68 9.69 6.10
CA ASP A 76 -17.78 8.78 4.95
C ASP A 76 -17.26 9.45 3.68
N ARG A 77 -17.64 10.71 3.46
CA ARG A 77 -17.14 11.51 2.33
C ARG A 77 -15.62 11.71 2.42
N ASN A 78 -15.09 11.99 3.61
CA ASN A 78 -13.64 12.09 3.82
C ASN A 78 -12.93 10.78 3.51
N LEU A 79 -13.46 9.67 4.01
CA LEU A 79 -12.92 8.33 3.78
C LEU A 79 -12.86 7.99 2.28
N ILE A 80 -13.95 8.24 1.54
CA ILE A 80 -14.02 8.05 0.10
C ILE A 80 -12.98 8.93 -0.61
N SER A 81 -12.94 10.22 -0.25
CA SER A 81 -11.99 11.18 -0.83
C SER A 81 -10.54 10.74 -0.67
N LYS A 82 -10.13 10.33 0.54
CA LYS A 82 -8.75 9.90 0.82
C LYS A 82 -8.39 8.59 0.12
N MET A 83 -9.31 7.64 0.01
CA MET A 83 -9.08 6.41 -0.78
C MET A 83 -8.97 6.68 -2.28
N MET A 84 -9.70 7.69 -2.81
CA MET A 84 -9.52 8.15 -4.21
C MET A 84 -8.16 8.82 -4.43
N GLU A 85 -7.72 9.66 -3.50
CA GLU A 85 -6.40 10.31 -3.53
C GLU A 85 -5.27 9.27 -3.50
N PHE A 86 -5.37 8.29 -2.59
CA PHE A 86 -4.46 7.15 -2.50
C PHE A 86 -4.39 6.33 -3.79
N SER A 87 -5.54 6.03 -4.39
CA SER A 87 -5.64 5.36 -5.70
C SER A 87 -4.94 6.14 -6.80
N THR A 88 -5.19 7.46 -6.84
CA THR A 88 -4.66 8.35 -7.88
C THR A 88 -3.14 8.41 -7.81
N LEU A 89 -2.56 8.55 -6.61
CA LEU A 89 -1.11 8.49 -6.41
C LEU A 89 -0.52 7.15 -6.82
N TYR A 90 -1.19 6.03 -6.52
CA TYR A 90 -0.73 4.72 -6.98
C TYR A 90 -0.70 4.63 -8.50
N GLN A 91 -1.75 5.08 -9.20
CA GLN A 91 -1.75 5.05 -10.66
C GLN A 91 -0.64 5.93 -11.26
N ALA A 92 -0.38 7.10 -10.67
CA ALA A 92 0.66 8.02 -11.11
C ALA A 92 2.09 7.46 -10.92
N HIS A 93 2.29 6.59 -9.94
CA HIS A 93 3.60 6.02 -9.57
C HIS A 93 3.68 4.50 -9.75
N LYS A 94 2.79 3.91 -10.55
CA LYS A 94 2.61 2.46 -10.66
C LYS A 94 3.90 1.69 -10.99
N GLN A 95 4.80 2.31 -11.75
CA GLN A 95 6.12 1.77 -12.10
C GLN A 95 7.01 1.45 -10.88
N ASP A 96 6.81 2.16 -9.76
CA ASP A 96 7.59 1.96 -8.53
C ASP A 96 7.08 0.80 -7.68
N PHE A 97 5.94 0.21 -8.07
CA PHE A 97 5.22 -0.84 -7.35
C PHE A 97 5.09 -2.10 -8.21
N SER A 98 6.21 -2.61 -8.73
CA SER A 98 6.26 -3.90 -9.44
C SER A 98 6.09 -5.08 -8.49
N THR A 99 6.59 -4.96 -7.26
CA THR A 99 6.35 -5.88 -6.14
C THR A 99 6.00 -5.05 -4.93
N TYR A 100 4.83 -5.30 -4.36
CA TYR A 100 4.33 -4.49 -3.26
C TYR A 100 3.44 -5.29 -2.31
N LYS A 101 3.22 -4.73 -1.14
CA LYS A 101 2.18 -5.16 -0.20
C LYS A 101 1.40 -3.94 0.25
N THR A 102 0.16 -4.18 0.67
CA THR A 102 -0.67 -3.18 1.31
C THR A 102 -0.90 -3.56 2.76
N THR A 103 -1.11 -2.60 3.63
CA THR A 103 -1.48 -2.82 5.04
C THR A 103 -2.59 -1.86 5.43
N LEU A 104 -3.48 -2.33 6.30
CA LEU A 104 -4.50 -1.53 6.96
C LEU A 104 -4.25 -1.56 8.47
N VAL A 105 -4.05 -0.39 9.05
CA VAL A 105 -3.99 -0.19 10.50
C VAL A 105 -5.29 0.45 10.96
N TYR A 106 -5.88 -0.10 12.02
CA TYR A 106 -7.12 0.42 12.59
C TYR A 106 -7.10 0.37 14.11
N ALA A 107 -7.93 1.20 14.71
CA ALA A 107 -8.01 1.31 16.15
C ALA A 107 -8.92 0.23 16.74
N ALA A 108 -8.43 -0.45 17.79
CA ALA A 108 -9.20 -1.41 18.56
C ALA A 108 -9.32 -1.00 20.03
N LEU A 109 -10.49 -1.27 20.59
CA LEU A 109 -10.80 -1.16 22.02
C LEU A 109 -11.30 -2.53 22.48
N GLU A 110 -10.65 -3.10 23.48
CA GLU A 110 -10.99 -4.44 24.02
C GLU A 110 -11.05 -5.53 22.93
N GLY A 111 -10.11 -5.50 21.99
CA GLY A 111 -10.01 -6.46 20.88
C GLY A 111 -11.06 -6.26 19.78
N LYS A 112 -11.92 -5.24 19.86
CA LYS A 112 -12.93 -4.92 18.85
C LYS A 112 -12.56 -3.66 18.08
N ALA A 113 -12.80 -3.66 16.77
CA ALA A 113 -12.64 -2.46 15.96
C ALA A 113 -13.58 -1.35 16.47
N VAL A 114 -13.06 -0.15 16.70
CA VAL A 114 -13.86 0.99 17.17
C VAL A 114 -14.86 1.45 16.09
N LEU A 115 -14.50 1.27 14.81
CA LEU A 115 -15.29 1.69 13.65
C LEU A 115 -15.35 0.56 12.60
N PRO A 116 -16.14 -0.50 12.86
CA PRO A 116 -16.13 -1.71 12.05
C PRO A 116 -16.67 -1.51 10.63
N ASP A 117 -17.65 -0.62 10.44
CA ASP A 117 -18.24 -0.27 9.15
C ASP A 117 -17.23 0.45 8.24
N LYS A 118 -16.49 1.42 8.79
CA LYS A 118 -15.43 2.16 8.07
C LYS A 118 -14.25 1.27 7.75
N LYS A 119 -13.84 0.40 8.68
CA LYS A 119 -12.85 -0.66 8.43
C LYS A 119 -13.29 -1.53 7.25
N ALA A 120 -14.51 -2.06 7.27
CA ALA A 120 -15.02 -2.91 6.20
C ALA A 120 -15.09 -2.19 4.85
N PHE A 121 -15.38 -0.88 4.84
CA PHE A 121 -15.31 -0.07 3.63
C PHE A 121 -13.89 -0.01 3.06
N ILE A 122 -12.88 0.33 3.88
CA ILE A 122 -11.48 0.38 3.43
C ILE A 122 -11.04 -0.98 2.89
N GLU A 123 -11.36 -2.07 3.59
CA GLU A 123 -11.04 -3.42 3.14
C GLU A 123 -11.63 -3.72 1.76
N ARG A 124 -12.87 -3.31 1.48
CA ARG A 124 -13.48 -3.45 0.16
C ARG A 124 -12.76 -2.64 -0.91
N CYS A 125 -12.33 -1.41 -0.60
CA CYS A 125 -11.51 -0.61 -1.51
C CYS A 125 -10.17 -1.28 -1.79
N LEU A 126 -9.48 -1.78 -0.75
CA LEU A 126 -8.18 -2.42 -0.87
C LEU A 126 -8.23 -3.73 -1.66
N LYS A 127 -9.31 -4.52 -1.52
CA LYS A 127 -9.53 -5.72 -2.35
C LYS A 127 -9.57 -5.43 -3.85
N GLN A 128 -9.86 -4.20 -4.27
CA GLN A 128 -9.84 -3.81 -5.68
C GLN A 128 -8.42 -3.73 -6.25
N PHE A 129 -7.39 -3.56 -5.41
CA PHE A 129 -6.00 -3.68 -5.80
C PHE A 129 -5.58 -5.13 -6.09
N LYS A 130 -6.46 -6.11 -5.80
CA LYS A 130 -6.20 -7.55 -5.98
C LYS A 130 -4.93 -8.02 -5.29
N VAL A 131 -4.65 -7.45 -4.12
CA VAL A 131 -3.55 -7.87 -3.25
C VAL A 131 -4.08 -8.29 -1.91
N ASP A 132 -3.44 -9.30 -1.33
CA ASP A 132 -3.61 -9.62 0.07
C ASP A 132 -2.94 -8.52 0.90
N PHE A 133 -3.61 -8.10 1.97
CA PHE A 133 -3.10 -7.06 2.86
C PHE A 133 -3.25 -7.50 4.33
N PRO A 134 -2.16 -7.46 5.12
CA PRO A 134 -2.27 -7.60 6.56
C PRO A 134 -3.17 -6.49 7.13
N VAL A 135 -4.06 -6.89 8.02
CA VAL A 135 -4.88 -5.99 8.81
C VAL A 135 -4.32 -6.03 10.23
N GLN A 136 -3.83 -4.89 10.72
CA GLN A 136 -3.23 -4.77 12.03
C GLN A 136 -4.06 -3.81 12.88
N ASP A 137 -4.43 -4.24 14.08
CA ASP A 137 -5.00 -3.34 15.07
C ASP A 137 -3.92 -2.68 15.92
N TYR A 138 -4.23 -1.50 16.44
CA TYR A 138 -3.51 -0.89 17.56
C TYR A 138 -4.50 -0.62 18.69
N HIS A 139 -4.02 -0.72 19.93
CA HIS A 139 -4.87 -0.58 21.09
C HIS A 139 -5.00 0.89 21.47
N ILE A 140 -6.24 1.39 21.53
CA ILE A 140 -6.51 2.71 22.08
C ILE A 140 -6.53 2.62 23.60
N LYS A 141 -5.90 3.58 24.26
CA LYS A 141 -6.01 3.80 25.70
C LYS A 141 -7.01 4.93 25.99
N LEU A 142 -7.99 4.64 26.83
CA LEU A 142 -9.00 5.61 27.29
C LEU A 142 -8.49 6.40 28.50
N GLY A 143 -8.87 7.68 28.58
CA GLY A 143 -8.58 8.57 29.72
C GLY A 143 -7.08 8.76 29.98
N ASP A 144 -6.73 8.85 31.26
CA ASP A 144 -5.37 9.14 31.74
C ASP A 144 -4.45 7.91 31.79
N ALA A 145 -4.85 6.81 31.15
CA ALA A 145 -4.05 5.59 31.13
C ALA A 145 -2.66 5.90 30.53
N PRO A 146 -1.55 5.51 31.20
CA PRO A 146 -0.20 5.87 30.77
C PRO A 146 0.07 5.47 29.32
N ARG A 147 0.47 6.44 28.49
CA ARG A 147 0.79 6.20 27.07
C ARG A 147 2.31 6.09 26.93
N ARG A 148 2.77 5.01 26.28
CA ARG A 148 4.17 4.92 25.85
C ARG A 148 4.36 5.79 24.61
N ALA A 149 5.59 6.24 24.36
CA ALA A 149 5.89 7.20 23.29
C ALA A 149 5.50 6.67 21.90
N GLU A 150 5.61 5.36 21.68
CA GLU A 150 5.28 4.70 20.42
C GLU A 150 3.79 4.41 20.23
N LEU A 151 2.95 4.60 21.25
CA LEU A 151 1.53 4.28 21.18
C LEU A 151 0.85 5.13 20.10
N GLY A 152 0.08 4.50 19.22
CA GLY A 152 -0.58 5.23 18.12
C GLY A 152 0.40 5.81 17.09
N THR A 153 1.52 5.12 16.85
CA THR A 153 2.48 5.49 15.81
C THR A 153 2.65 4.36 14.81
N CYS A 154 2.95 4.70 13.56
CA CYS A 154 3.40 3.72 12.57
C CYS A 154 4.36 4.36 11.58
N PHE A 155 5.28 3.56 11.05
CA PHE A 155 6.23 4.02 10.05
C PHE A 155 6.61 2.93 9.06
N VAL A 156 6.97 3.37 7.86
CA VAL A 156 7.63 2.54 6.85
C VAL A 156 9.12 2.87 6.86
N GLU A 157 9.95 1.85 6.98
CA GLU A 157 11.37 1.91 6.66
C GLU A 157 11.59 1.42 5.23
N GLY A 158 12.31 2.18 4.42
CA GLY A 158 12.72 1.77 3.09
C GLY A 158 14.19 2.02 2.82
N GLY A 159 14.60 1.90 1.56
CA GLY A 159 15.98 2.21 1.13
C GLY A 159 17.05 1.23 1.63
N THR A 160 16.67 0.18 2.35
CA THR A 160 17.62 -0.86 2.79
C THR A 160 17.95 -1.82 1.65
N ALA A 161 19.10 -2.50 1.74
CA ALA A 161 19.45 -3.55 0.78
C ALA A 161 18.46 -4.72 0.79
N ILE A 162 17.74 -4.91 1.90
CA ILE A 162 16.82 -6.03 2.14
C ILE A 162 15.42 -5.73 1.57
N GLY A 163 15.04 -4.46 1.47
CA GLY A 163 13.73 -3.99 1.02
C GLY A 163 13.09 -3.01 2.00
N SER A 164 11.76 -3.04 2.09
CA SER A 164 10.99 -2.11 2.93
C SER A 164 10.18 -2.85 3.98
N ALA A 165 10.06 -2.27 5.16
CA ALA A 165 9.34 -2.86 6.29
C ALA A 165 8.40 -1.86 6.95
N PHE A 166 7.31 -2.38 7.51
CA PHE A 166 6.29 -1.59 8.18
C PHE A 166 6.20 -1.96 9.65
N TYR A 167 6.06 -0.93 10.47
CA TYR A 167 6.05 -1.01 11.92
C TYR A 167 4.85 -0.25 12.48
N VAL A 168 4.24 -0.82 13.52
CA VAL A 168 3.17 -0.19 14.31
C VAL A 168 3.58 -0.30 15.76
N GLU A 169 3.69 0.83 16.47
CA GLU A 169 4.11 0.86 17.89
C GLU A 169 5.40 0.06 18.14
N ASP A 170 6.43 0.29 17.32
CA ASP A 170 7.73 -0.41 17.31
C ASP A 170 7.69 -1.92 17.01
N LYS A 171 6.50 -2.48 16.73
CA LYS A 171 6.35 -3.88 16.34
C LYS A 171 6.44 -4.02 14.83
N PHE A 172 7.31 -4.92 14.40
CA PHE A 172 7.39 -5.33 13.00
C PHE A 172 6.08 -6.02 12.58
N ILE A 173 5.51 -5.58 11.46
CA ILE A 173 4.28 -6.14 10.90
C ILE A 173 4.56 -6.94 9.62
N VAL A 174 5.22 -6.29 8.65
CA VAL A 174 5.41 -6.89 7.33
C VAL A 174 6.62 -6.32 6.61
N ARG A 175 7.21 -7.13 5.73
CA ARG A 175 8.30 -6.75 4.82
C ARG A 175 7.95 -7.05 3.36
N VAL A 176 8.40 -6.15 2.48
CA VAL A 176 8.50 -6.34 1.03
C VAL A 176 9.97 -6.42 0.67
N TRP A 177 10.38 -7.58 0.19
CA TRP A 177 11.78 -7.89 -0.10
C TRP A 177 12.19 -7.28 -1.44
N ARG A 178 13.41 -6.72 -1.50
CA ARG A 178 14.08 -6.40 -2.77
C ARG A 178 14.49 -7.73 -3.42
N GLY A 179 14.22 -7.91 -4.71
CA GLY A 179 14.39 -9.19 -5.43
C GLY A 179 15.77 -9.87 -5.25
N GLU A 180 15.81 -11.19 -5.46
CA GLU A 180 16.97 -12.10 -5.44
C GLU A 180 18.00 -11.98 -4.30
N VAL A 181 17.73 -11.21 -3.24
CA VAL A 181 18.43 -11.46 -1.98
C VAL A 181 17.96 -12.83 -1.51
N LEU A 182 18.78 -13.85 -1.78
CA LEU A 182 18.70 -15.21 -1.26
C LEU A 182 18.05 -15.12 0.12
N ARG A 183 16.79 -15.58 0.24
CA ARG A 183 16.16 -15.79 1.54
C ARG A 183 17.23 -16.52 2.36
N PRO A 184 17.82 -15.92 3.40
CA PRO A 184 18.81 -16.63 4.15
C PRO A 184 18.09 -17.88 4.65
N ALA A 185 18.66 -19.06 4.40
CA ALA A 185 18.19 -20.31 5.00
C ALA A 185 18.33 -20.31 6.55
N ILE A 186 18.55 -19.14 7.14
CA ILE A 186 18.59 -18.85 8.56
C ILE A 186 17.14 -18.66 9.01
N ALA A 187 16.38 -19.74 8.94
CA ALA A 187 15.17 -19.93 9.73
C ALA A 187 15.56 -20.30 11.16
N THR A 188 16.33 -19.44 11.83
CA THR A 188 16.58 -19.51 13.26
C THR A 188 16.67 -18.08 13.78
N ALA A 189 15.75 -17.74 14.70
CA ALA A 189 15.63 -16.45 15.39
C ALA A 189 14.97 -15.29 14.60
N ASN A 190 13.68 -15.40 14.31
CA ASN A 190 12.65 -14.44 14.73
C ASN A 190 11.29 -14.86 14.15
N SER A 191 10.46 -15.50 14.96
CA SER A 191 9.11 -15.98 14.57
C SER A 191 8.15 -14.88 14.08
N ALA A 192 8.52 -13.61 14.19
CA ALA A 192 7.71 -12.47 13.75
C ALA A 192 7.61 -12.32 12.22
N ASP A 193 8.58 -12.82 11.44
CA ASP A 193 8.58 -12.69 9.98
C ASP A 193 7.68 -13.71 9.25
N LEU A 194 7.15 -14.70 9.97
CA LEU A 194 6.41 -15.84 9.39
C LEU A 194 4.96 -15.53 8.96
N ILE A 195 4.40 -14.38 9.36
CA ILE A 195 3.03 -13.96 8.98
C ILE A 195 2.95 -13.54 7.49
N SER A 196 4.10 -13.47 6.80
CA SER A 196 4.19 -13.03 5.40
C SER A 196 4.05 -14.13 4.33
N ARG A 197 3.64 -15.36 4.67
CA ARG A 197 3.40 -16.40 3.65
C ARG A 197 2.04 -16.18 2.97
N PRO A 198 1.96 -16.04 1.62
CA PRO A 198 0.69 -16.26 0.94
C PRO A 198 0.24 -17.71 1.20
N PRO A 199 -1.06 -17.98 1.38
CA PRO A 199 -1.55 -19.35 1.49
C PRO A 199 -1.16 -20.10 0.23
N VAL A 200 -0.43 -21.20 0.37
CA VAL A 200 -0.39 -22.22 -0.68
C VAL A 200 -1.81 -22.74 -0.79
N GLU A 201 -2.39 -22.72 -2.01
CA GLU A 201 -3.71 -23.27 -2.31
C GLU A 201 -3.81 -24.71 -1.81
N GLY A 202 -4.33 -24.86 -0.59
CA GLY A 202 -4.80 -26.10 -0.01
C GLY A 202 -6.28 -25.90 0.25
N THR A 203 -7.10 -26.57 -0.55
CA THR A 203 -8.56 -26.61 -0.46
C THR A 203 -9.01 -26.86 0.99
N PRO A 204 -9.79 -25.97 1.63
CA PRO A 204 -10.45 -26.31 2.87
C PRO A 204 -11.91 -26.71 2.61
N GLN A 205 -12.22 -27.98 2.83
CA GLN A 205 -13.52 -28.38 3.35
C GLN A 205 -13.53 -28.06 4.85
N ALA A 206 -14.38 -27.14 5.29
CA ALA A 206 -14.77 -27.06 6.69
C ALA A 206 -16.17 -26.44 6.84
N THR A 207 -17.07 -27.26 7.35
CA THR A 207 -18.42 -26.94 7.83
C THR A 207 -18.30 -26.08 9.09
N TYR A 208 -18.96 -24.92 9.13
CA TYR A 208 -19.06 -24.10 10.34
C TYR A 208 -20.41 -24.35 11.02
N SER A 209 -20.35 -24.89 12.23
CA SER A 209 -21.48 -24.94 13.17
C SER A 209 -21.57 -23.60 13.90
N ILE A 210 -22.75 -22.97 13.80
CA ILE A 210 -23.13 -21.76 14.52
C ILE A 210 -23.52 -22.15 15.95
N SER A 211 -23.02 -21.43 16.95
CA SER A 211 -23.53 -21.51 18.33
C SER A 211 -23.79 -20.10 18.87
N GLN A 212 -24.94 -19.99 19.54
CA GLN A 212 -25.67 -18.80 19.95
C GLN A 212 -25.06 -18.01 21.12
N GLU A 213 -25.32 -16.70 21.05
CA GLU A 213 -25.73 -15.74 22.09
C GLU A 213 -24.92 -15.54 23.38
N ALA A 214 -24.51 -14.28 23.58
CA ALA A 214 -24.66 -13.59 24.86
C ALA A 214 -25.05 -12.12 24.61
N SER A 215 -26.27 -11.78 25.03
CA SER A 215 -26.91 -10.48 24.88
C SER A 215 -26.50 -9.52 25.99
N TYR A 216 -26.07 -8.30 25.64
CA TYR A 216 -26.03 -7.15 26.55
C TYR A 216 -26.69 -5.95 25.87
N PRO A 217 -27.50 -5.14 26.57
CA PRO A 217 -28.20 -4.03 25.96
C PRO A 217 -27.26 -2.82 25.85
N LEU A 218 -26.81 -2.50 24.63
CA LEU A 218 -26.31 -1.16 24.32
C LEU A 218 -27.52 -0.29 23.98
N SER A 219 -27.80 0.68 24.85
CA SER A 219 -28.82 1.70 24.64
C SER A 219 -28.52 2.54 23.39
N GLN A 220 -29.44 2.46 22.44
CA GLN A 220 -29.81 3.46 21.42
C GLN A 220 -28.67 4.16 20.68
N ILE A 221 -28.05 3.45 19.74
CA ILE A 221 -27.53 4.07 18.52
C ILE A 221 -28.60 3.85 17.45
N SER A 222 -29.18 4.93 16.95
CA SER A 222 -30.14 4.91 15.86
C SER A 222 -29.47 4.31 14.62
N ASN A 223 -29.80 3.07 14.31
CA ASN A 223 -29.43 2.40 13.06
C ASN A 223 -30.26 2.99 11.92
N THR A 224 -29.88 4.16 11.43
CA THR A 224 -30.29 4.60 10.10
C THR A 224 -29.36 3.93 9.10
N THR A 225 -29.69 2.71 8.70
CA THR A 225 -29.05 2.00 7.59
C THR A 225 -29.42 2.73 6.30
N SER A 226 -28.74 3.85 6.03
CA SER A 226 -28.73 4.45 4.71
C SER A 226 -27.95 3.52 3.80
N GLN A 227 -28.66 2.64 3.09
CA GLN A 227 -28.12 1.96 1.92
C GLN A 227 -27.88 2.99 0.82
N ALA A 228 -26.78 3.73 0.93
CA ALA A 228 -26.26 4.51 -0.17
C ALA A 228 -25.72 3.51 -1.21
N ILE A 229 -26.51 3.29 -2.26
CA ILE A 229 -26.10 2.54 -3.46
C ILE A 229 -25.07 3.40 -4.19
N TYR A 230 -23.79 3.29 -3.81
CA TYR A 230 -22.69 3.90 -4.54
C TYR A 230 -22.38 3.01 -5.77
N SER A 231 -22.99 3.34 -6.91
CA SER A 231 -22.76 2.68 -8.20
C SER A 231 -21.49 3.15 -8.93
N ASN A 232 -20.73 4.08 -8.35
CA ASN A 232 -19.47 4.55 -8.92
C ASN A 232 -18.31 3.70 -8.39
N HIS A 233 -17.73 2.89 -9.27
CA HIS A 233 -16.46 2.22 -9.00
C HIS A 233 -15.40 3.29 -8.73
N ILE A 234 -14.97 3.41 -7.47
CA ILE A 234 -13.89 4.31 -7.01
C ILE A 234 -12.59 4.10 -7.81
N PHE A 235 -12.46 2.93 -8.44
CA PHE A 235 -11.32 2.58 -9.26
C PHE A 235 -11.78 2.26 -10.69
N PRO A 236 -11.09 2.77 -11.73
CA PRO A 236 -11.36 2.35 -13.10
C PRO A 236 -11.11 0.85 -13.23
N ARG A 237 -12.08 0.09 -13.76
CA ARG A 237 -11.86 -1.31 -14.10
C ARG A 237 -10.72 -1.40 -15.13
N PRO A 238 -9.83 -2.39 -15.04
CA PRO A 238 -8.98 -2.74 -16.18
C PRO A 238 -9.88 -2.90 -17.39
N GLN A 239 -9.62 -2.14 -18.45
CA GLN A 239 -10.24 -2.36 -19.75
C GLN A 239 -9.86 -3.79 -20.14
N ILE A 240 -10.78 -4.74 -19.94
CA ILE A 240 -10.65 -6.05 -20.56
C ILE A 240 -10.76 -5.72 -22.04
N SER A 241 -9.63 -5.70 -22.74
CA SER A 241 -9.62 -5.66 -24.19
C SER A 241 -10.56 -6.77 -24.64
N ARG A 242 -11.76 -6.39 -25.09
CA ARG A 242 -12.64 -7.31 -25.79
C ARG A 242 -11.82 -7.75 -26.99
N VAL A 243 -11.33 -8.98 -26.93
CA VAL A 243 -10.79 -9.66 -28.10
C VAL A 243 -11.92 -9.55 -29.14
N PRO A 244 -11.69 -8.89 -30.29
CA PRO A 244 -12.70 -8.86 -31.33
C PRO A 244 -13.07 -10.30 -31.64
N ALA A 245 -14.37 -10.58 -31.65
CA ALA A 245 -14.90 -11.91 -31.98
C ALA A 245 -14.23 -12.36 -33.29
N VAL A 246 -13.50 -13.47 -33.21
CA VAL A 246 -12.94 -14.12 -34.39
C VAL A 246 -14.14 -14.51 -35.26
N PRO A 247 -14.28 -13.98 -36.48
CA PRO A 247 -15.31 -14.45 -37.39
C PRO A 247 -15.05 -15.93 -37.68
N GLU A 248 -16.09 -16.73 -37.46
CA GLU A 248 -16.14 -18.16 -37.70
C GLU A 248 -15.78 -18.44 -39.17
N ALA A 249 -14.63 -19.07 -39.39
CA ALA A 249 -14.16 -19.40 -40.72
C ALA A 249 -14.90 -20.65 -41.25
N PRO A 250 -15.39 -20.63 -42.50
CA PRO A 250 -16.01 -21.80 -43.11
C PRO A 250 -14.97 -22.89 -43.38
N SER A 251 -15.31 -24.10 -42.94
CA SER A 251 -14.59 -25.36 -43.14
C SER A 251 -14.39 -25.70 -44.62
N MET A 252 -13.14 -25.93 -45.03
CA MET A 252 -12.77 -26.60 -46.28
C MET A 252 -11.65 -27.63 -46.03
N PRO A 253 -11.56 -28.70 -46.86
CA PRO A 253 -10.91 -29.95 -46.51
C PRO A 253 -9.43 -30.02 -46.90
N GLU A 254 -8.71 -30.70 -46.02
CA GLU A 254 -7.61 -31.66 -46.22
C GLU A 254 -6.99 -31.79 -47.62
N GLN A 255 -5.76 -31.25 -47.77
CA GLN A 255 -4.73 -31.75 -48.69
C GLN A 255 -3.33 -31.63 -48.06
N SER A 256 -2.59 -32.74 -48.10
CA SER A 256 -1.14 -32.88 -47.86
C SER A 256 -0.48 -33.37 -49.18
N PRO A 257 0.85 -33.54 -49.30
CA PRO A 257 2.00 -32.74 -48.87
C PRO A 257 3.04 -32.52 -50.01
N ALA A 258 3.94 -31.53 -49.90
CA ALA A 258 5.26 -31.48 -50.58
C ALA A 258 6.13 -30.38 -49.94
N SER A 259 7.24 -30.71 -49.27
CA SER A 259 8.61 -30.79 -49.80
C SER A 259 9.15 -29.48 -50.40
N GLN A 260 10.10 -28.83 -49.70
CA GLN A 260 11.47 -28.53 -50.16
C GLN A 260 12.19 -27.54 -49.22
N ASN A 261 13.50 -27.78 -49.03
CA ASN A 261 14.44 -27.11 -48.13
C ASN A 261 15.02 -25.78 -48.73
N PRO A 262 16.25 -25.31 -48.38
CA PRO A 262 16.47 -24.11 -47.57
C PRO A 262 17.37 -23.05 -48.26
N VAL A 263 17.23 -21.73 -48.01
CA VAL A 263 18.26 -20.76 -48.46
C VAL A 263 18.38 -19.54 -47.53
N LEU A 264 19.56 -19.48 -46.88
CA LEU A 264 20.51 -18.37 -46.70
C LEU A 264 20.02 -16.90 -46.52
N SER A 265 20.52 -16.34 -45.42
CA SER A 265 21.35 -15.11 -45.33
C SER A 265 20.78 -13.78 -45.83
N ARG A 266 20.76 -12.79 -44.92
CA ARG A 266 21.69 -11.63 -44.94
C ARG A 266 21.32 -10.61 -43.85
N THR A 267 22.29 -10.33 -42.98
CA THR A 267 22.46 -9.04 -42.32
C THR A 267 22.78 -7.95 -43.35
N PRO A 268 22.37 -6.70 -43.08
CA PRO A 268 23.41 -5.69 -42.97
C PRO A 268 23.23 -4.73 -41.80
N THR A 269 24.37 -4.53 -41.13
CA THR A 269 24.81 -3.37 -40.38
C THR A 269 24.40 -2.06 -41.06
N ASN A 270 23.87 -1.11 -40.29
CA ASN A 270 24.00 0.31 -40.65
C ASN A 270 24.49 1.11 -39.45
N VAL A 271 25.69 1.65 -39.65
CA VAL A 271 26.38 2.66 -38.88
C VAL A 271 25.76 4.01 -39.23
N PHE A 272 25.42 4.83 -38.23
CA PHE A 272 25.39 6.28 -38.43
C PHE A 272 26.02 6.99 -37.24
N THR A 273 27.10 7.69 -37.56
CA THR A 273 27.92 8.55 -36.73
C THR A 273 27.51 10.01 -36.98
N THR A 274 27.88 10.89 -36.04
CA THR A 274 28.04 12.36 -36.20
C THR A 274 26.75 13.13 -35.90
N THR A 275 26.71 14.05 -34.92
CA THR A 275 27.42 15.34 -34.99
C THR A 275 27.55 16.00 -33.61
N GLN A 276 28.74 16.53 -33.33
CA GLN A 276 29.10 17.46 -32.25
C GLN A 276 28.53 18.87 -32.49
N GLN A 277 28.16 19.57 -31.41
CA GLN A 277 28.28 21.04 -31.21
C GLN A 277 27.87 21.27 -29.73
N ASN A 278 28.73 21.55 -28.75
CA ASN A 278 29.73 22.60 -28.53
C ASN A 278 29.15 24.04 -28.34
N THR A 279 29.74 24.75 -27.36
CA THR A 279 29.55 26.15 -26.91
C THR A 279 28.36 26.39 -25.97
N GLY A 280 28.48 26.97 -24.77
CA GLY A 280 29.60 27.56 -24.04
C GLY A 280 29.15 27.96 -22.61
N PRO A 281 30.06 28.44 -21.74
CA PRO A 281 29.77 28.72 -20.34
C PRO A 281 29.35 30.19 -20.13
N ARG A 282 28.37 30.44 -19.25
CA ARG A 282 28.13 31.79 -18.71
C ARG A 282 28.24 31.77 -17.19
N LYS A 283 29.34 32.37 -16.71
CA LYS A 283 29.53 32.88 -15.35
C LYS A 283 28.67 34.13 -15.17
N GLU A 284 28.07 34.31 -14.00
CA GLU A 284 27.89 35.61 -13.36
C GLU A 284 27.74 35.39 -11.85
N SER A 285 28.50 36.16 -11.08
CA SER A 285 28.72 36.08 -9.63
C SER A 285 27.67 36.88 -8.83
N PRO A 286 27.52 36.62 -7.51
CA PRO A 286 26.60 37.36 -6.65
C PRO A 286 27.26 38.62 -6.06
N GLY A 287 26.49 39.71 -5.97
CA GLY A 287 26.82 40.87 -5.15
C GLY A 287 26.00 40.86 -3.85
N PRO A 288 26.54 41.34 -2.71
CA PRO A 288 25.78 41.54 -1.48
C PRO A 288 25.25 42.98 -1.39
N HIS A 289 24.02 43.14 -0.91
CA HIS A 289 23.51 44.42 -0.42
C HIS A 289 23.25 44.33 1.09
N VAL A 290 24.00 45.19 1.79
CA VAL A 290 23.76 45.94 3.05
C VAL A 290 22.58 45.51 3.92
#